data_AF-A0A957KWG1-F1
#
_entry.id   AF-A0A957KWG1-F1
#
_cell.length_a   1.000
_cell.length_b   1.000
_cell.length_c   1.000
_cell.angle_alpha   90.00
_cell.angle_beta   90.00
_cell.angle_gamma   90.00
#
_symmetry.space_group_name_H-M   'P 1'
#
loop_
_entity.id
_entity.type
_entity.pdbx_description
1 polymer ?
#
loop_
_entity_poly.entity_id
_entity_poly.type
_entity_poly.pdbx_seq_one_letter_code
_entity_poly.pdbx_strand_id
1 'polypeptide(L)'
;TADADALVLLSIDEVPLLIELAQAEGLHPRFADIVEFARRSRVVLLRHPESGIDVDISLGLLPFEIEAVERSQEHRAGSLTVRLPTPEDLIILKAVAHRQKDMLDIEAVIAAQPHLDKERIAFWVRQFAELLEMPELWTDVERLLDNAPS
;
A
#
# COMPACT_ATOMS: atom_id res chain seq x y z
N THR A 1 15.78 7.72 0.86
CA THR A 1 15.98 6.57 -0.05
C THR A 1 14.69 6.39 -0.81
N ALA A 2 14.77 5.98 -2.08
CA ALA A 2 13.57 5.68 -2.85
C ALA A 2 13.21 4.20 -2.65
N ASP A 3 11.97 3.96 -2.29
CA ASP A 3 11.31 2.66 -2.14
C ASP A 3 10.06 2.63 -3.04
N ALA A 4 9.64 1.43 -3.44
CA ALA A 4 8.42 1.20 -4.19
C ALA A 4 7.60 0.12 -3.51
N ASP A 5 6.36 0.44 -3.16
CA ASP A 5 5.41 -0.50 -2.59
C ASP A 5 4.39 -0.92 -3.66
N ALA A 6 4.05 -2.20 -3.70
CA ALA A 6 3.00 -2.74 -4.56
C ALA A 6 2.05 -3.64 -3.76
N LEU A 7 0.76 -3.53 -4.06
CA LEU A 7 -0.26 -4.46 -3.57
C LEU A 7 -0.76 -5.29 -4.75
N VAL A 8 -0.65 -6.61 -4.65
CA VAL A 8 -1.09 -7.55 -5.69
C VAL A 8 -2.05 -8.58 -5.12
N LEU A 9 -3.07 -8.94 -5.90
CA LEU A 9 -3.97 -10.05 -5.58
C LEU A 9 -3.40 -11.33 -6.20
N LEU A 10 -2.49 -11.96 -5.47
CA LEU A 10 -1.80 -13.18 -5.90
C LEU A 10 -1.92 -14.24 -4.80
N SER A 11 -2.13 -15.50 -5.20
CA SER A 11 -2.07 -16.62 -4.26
C SER A 11 -0.66 -16.77 -3.69
N ILE A 12 -0.59 -17.22 -2.44
CA ILE A 12 0.71 -17.50 -1.81
C ILE A 12 1.48 -18.61 -2.52
N ASP A 13 0.79 -19.49 -3.23
CA ASP A 13 1.40 -20.58 -3.99
C ASP A 13 2.04 -20.13 -5.30
N GLU A 14 1.73 -18.91 -5.76
CA GLU A 14 2.31 -18.30 -6.96
C GLU A 14 3.55 -17.45 -6.64
N VAL A 15 3.91 -17.29 -5.37
CA VAL A 15 5.11 -16.53 -4.95
C VAL A 15 6.41 -17.01 -5.63
N PRO A 16 6.68 -18.31 -5.80
CA PRO A 16 7.85 -18.76 -6.54
C PRO A 16 7.91 -18.23 -7.97
N LEU A 17 6.76 -18.20 -8.67
CA LEU A 17 6.65 -17.66 -10.03
C LEU A 17 6.83 -16.14 -10.04
N LEU A 18 6.25 -15.42 -9.08
CA LEU A 18 6.46 -13.98 -8.93
C LEU A 18 7.94 -13.63 -8.77
N ILE A 19 8.69 -14.39 -7.98
CA ILE A 19 10.13 -14.18 -7.77
C ILE A 19 10.91 -14.46 -9.07
N GLU A 20 10.59 -15.51 -9.79
CA GLU A 20 11.21 -15.83 -11.08
C GLU A 20 11.03 -14.69 -12.09
N LEU A 21 9.79 -14.20 -12.23
CA LEU A 21 9.47 -13.06 -13.10
C LEU A 21 10.19 -11.78 -12.65
N ALA A 22 10.21 -11.50 -11.35
CA ALA A 22 10.91 -10.35 -10.80
C ALA A 22 12.42 -10.40 -11.11
N GLN A 23 13.03 -11.58 -10.96
CA GLN A 23 14.45 -11.79 -11.28
C GLN A 23 14.76 -11.58 -12.77
N ALA A 24 13.86 -11.99 -13.66
CA ALA A 24 13.99 -11.73 -15.09
C ALA A 24 13.97 -10.23 -15.42
N GLU A 25 13.26 -9.43 -14.62
CA GLU A 25 13.21 -7.96 -14.69
C GLU A 25 14.29 -7.26 -13.84
N GLY A 26 15.28 -8.00 -13.31
CA GLY A 26 16.41 -7.45 -12.55
C GLY A 26 16.12 -7.15 -11.08
N LEU A 27 14.98 -7.58 -10.55
CA LEU A 27 14.64 -7.49 -9.13
C LEU A 27 15.02 -8.78 -8.39
N HIS A 28 15.84 -8.65 -7.35
CA HIS A 28 16.36 -9.80 -6.61
C HIS A 28 15.81 -9.84 -5.18
N PRO A 29 15.51 -11.03 -4.63
CA PRO A 29 15.19 -11.19 -3.21
C PRO A 29 16.26 -10.57 -2.30
N ARG A 30 15.82 -9.88 -1.24
CA ARG A 30 16.76 -9.27 -0.28
C ARG A 30 17.51 -10.29 0.59
N PHE A 31 17.01 -11.51 0.68
CA PHE A 31 17.59 -12.62 1.45
C PHE A 31 17.11 -13.98 0.91
N ALA A 32 17.78 -15.06 1.29
CA ALA A 32 17.60 -16.39 0.69
C ALA A 32 16.21 -17.01 0.93
N ASP A 33 15.68 -16.95 2.15
CA ASP A 33 14.44 -17.63 2.56
C ASP A 33 13.16 -16.81 2.27
N ILE A 34 13.15 -16.07 1.14
CA ILE A 34 12.10 -15.10 0.85
C ILE A 34 10.71 -15.74 0.68
N VAL A 35 10.63 -16.97 0.16
CA VAL A 35 9.37 -17.69 -0.04
C VAL A 35 8.72 -18.02 1.31
N GLU A 36 9.50 -18.59 2.24
CA GLU A 36 9.00 -18.91 3.58
C GLU A 36 8.65 -17.65 4.37
N PHE A 37 9.42 -16.58 4.20
CA PHE A 37 9.06 -15.28 4.76
C PHE A 37 7.74 -14.76 4.21
N ALA A 38 7.52 -14.82 2.89
CA ALA A 38 6.27 -14.39 2.25
C ALA A 38 5.08 -15.22 2.72
N ARG A 39 5.25 -16.53 2.94
CA ARG A 39 4.18 -17.41 3.48
C ARG A 39 3.67 -16.97 4.84
N ARG A 40 4.55 -16.40 5.68
CA ARG A 40 4.21 -15.97 7.03
C ARG A 40 3.78 -14.51 7.11
N SER A 41 4.46 -13.63 6.37
CA SER A 41 4.27 -12.18 6.43
C SER A 41 3.29 -11.65 5.39
N ARG A 42 3.00 -12.44 4.34
CA ARG A 42 2.31 -12.01 3.13
C ARG A 42 3.03 -10.88 2.36
N VAL A 43 4.35 -10.75 2.51
CA VAL A 43 5.15 -9.74 1.81
C VAL A 43 6.35 -10.38 1.11
N VAL A 44 6.61 -9.97 -0.14
CA VAL A 44 7.81 -10.30 -0.90
C VAL A 44 8.71 -9.07 -0.98
N LEU A 45 9.89 -9.17 -0.38
CA LEU A 45 10.89 -8.10 -0.28
C LEU A 45 11.98 -8.28 -1.34
N LEU A 46 12.04 -7.36 -2.28
CA LEU A 46 12.96 -7.36 -3.42
C LEU A 46 13.82 -6.10 -3.46
N ARG A 47 14.91 -6.13 -4.22
CA ARG A 47 15.75 -4.97 -4.48
C ARG A 47 16.20 -4.98 -5.93
N HIS A 48 16.24 -3.81 -6.54
CA HIS A 48 16.92 -3.59 -7.81
C HIS A 48 18.40 -3.25 -7.54
N PRO A 49 19.37 -4.14 -7.81
CA PRO A 49 20.75 -3.95 -7.38
C PRO A 49 21.43 -2.72 -8.00
N GLU A 50 21.12 -2.41 -9.26
CA GLU A 50 21.76 -1.32 -10.00
C GLU A 50 21.35 0.07 -9.46
N SER A 51 20.07 0.26 -9.12
CA SER A 51 19.59 1.53 -8.55
C SER A 51 19.63 1.56 -7.02
N GLY A 52 19.75 0.40 -6.38
CA GLY A 52 19.62 0.25 -4.92
C GLY A 52 18.20 0.47 -4.40
N ILE A 53 17.20 0.54 -5.28
CA ILE A 53 15.79 0.76 -4.91
C ILE A 53 15.20 -0.53 -4.33
N ASP A 54 14.55 -0.36 -3.20
CA ASP A 54 13.81 -1.40 -2.49
C ASP A 54 12.38 -1.51 -3.03
N VAL A 55 11.95 -2.72 -3.38
CA VAL A 55 10.58 -3.03 -3.81
C VAL A 55 9.92 -3.98 -2.83
N ASP A 56 8.82 -3.55 -2.22
CA ASP A 56 8.02 -4.34 -1.27
C ASP A 56 6.69 -4.70 -1.93
N ILE A 57 6.38 -6.00 -2.05
CA ILE A 57 5.13 -6.48 -2.66
C ILE A 57 4.28 -7.15 -1.59
N SER A 58 3.19 -6.50 -1.19
CA SER A 58 2.16 -7.05 -0.32
C SER A 58 1.21 -7.95 -1.11
N LEU A 59 0.96 -9.14 -0.58
CA LEU A 59 0.03 -10.12 -1.15
C LEU A 59 -1.35 -9.91 -0.51
N GLY A 60 -2.21 -9.17 -1.19
CA GLY A 60 -3.54 -8.83 -0.70
C GLY A 60 -4.44 -10.05 -0.51
N LEU A 61 -5.26 -10.02 0.54
CA LEU A 61 -6.26 -11.04 0.85
C LEU A 61 -7.53 -10.45 1.47
N LEU A 62 -7.42 -9.28 2.09
CA LEU A 62 -8.53 -8.67 2.79
C LEU A 62 -9.55 -8.10 1.80
N PRO A 63 -10.85 -8.07 2.15
CA PRO A 63 -11.87 -7.46 1.30
C PRO A 63 -11.52 -6.03 0.86
N PHE A 64 -10.96 -5.22 1.77
CA PHE A 64 -10.46 -3.89 1.46
C PHE A 64 -9.36 -3.90 0.38
N GLU A 65 -8.38 -4.80 0.48
CA GLU A 65 -7.27 -4.86 -0.47
C GLU A 65 -7.75 -5.26 -1.87
N ILE A 66 -8.73 -6.15 -1.94
CA ILE A 66 -9.40 -6.52 -3.19
C ILE A 66 -10.08 -5.29 -3.79
N GLU A 67 -10.90 -4.58 -3.01
CA GLU A 67 -11.55 -3.35 -3.46
C GLU A 67 -10.55 -2.29 -3.92
N ALA A 68 -9.46 -2.08 -3.18
CA ALA A 68 -8.44 -1.08 -3.49
C ALA A 68 -7.76 -1.38 -4.84
N VAL A 69 -7.47 -2.65 -5.12
CA VAL A 69 -6.90 -3.07 -6.41
C VAL A 69 -7.92 -2.91 -7.53
N GLU A 70 -9.18 -3.29 -7.33
CA GLU A 70 -10.24 -3.14 -8.33
C GLU A 70 -10.50 -1.67 -8.69
N ARG A 71 -10.51 -0.80 -7.67
CA ARG A 71 -10.74 0.65 -7.80
C ARG A 71 -9.52 1.43 -8.29
N SER A 72 -8.34 0.80 -8.32
CA SER A 72 -7.10 1.46 -8.77
C SER A 72 -7.24 1.99 -10.19
N GLN A 73 -6.66 3.16 -10.46
CA GLN A 73 -6.80 3.87 -11.72
C GLN A 73 -5.49 3.83 -12.51
N GLU A 74 -5.57 3.72 -13.83
CA GLU A 74 -4.38 3.80 -14.68
C GLU A 74 -3.88 5.25 -14.77
N HIS A 75 -2.60 5.43 -14.48
CA HIS A 75 -1.88 6.68 -14.62
C HIS A 75 -0.71 6.50 -15.57
N ARG A 76 -0.54 7.46 -16.48
CA ARG A 76 0.57 7.48 -17.43
C ARG A 76 1.66 8.43 -16.96
N ALA A 77 2.85 7.89 -16.74
CA ALA A 77 4.06 8.63 -16.39
C ALA A 77 5.10 8.44 -17.52
N GLY A 78 5.13 9.39 -18.46
CA GLY A 78 5.95 9.24 -19.67
C GLY A 78 5.51 8.05 -20.51
N SER A 79 6.42 7.08 -20.73
CA SER A 79 6.13 5.82 -21.43
C SER A 79 5.56 4.73 -20.53
N LEU A 80 5.56 4.93 -19.21
CA LEU A 80 5.09 3.95 -18.23
C LEU A 80 3.59 4.15 -17.96
N THR A 81 2.84 3.06 -17.93
CA THR A 81 1.48 3.03 -17.38
C THR A 81 1.50 2.24 -16.08
N VAL A 82 1.04 2.84 -14.99
CA VAL A 82 0.93 2.20 -13.67
C VAL A 82 -0.49 2.31 -13.15
N ARG A 83 -0.95 1.34 -12.36
CA ARG A 83 -2.19 1.48 -11.60
C ARG A 83 -1.87 2.04 -10.22
N LEU A 84 -2.51 3.14 -9.86
CA LEU A 84 -2.40 3.75 -8.53
C LEU A 84 -3.71 3.59 -7.77
N PRO A 85 -3.67 3.40 -6.44
CA PRO A 85 -4.88 3.41 -5.62
C PRO A 85 -5.59 4.77 -5.73
N THR A 86 -6.90 4.81 -5.47
CA THR A 86 -7.58 6.10 -5.33
C THR A 86 -7.02 6.86 -4.13
N PRO A 87 -7.18 8.19 -4.07
CA PRO A 87 -6.74 8.96 -2.90
C PRO A 87 -7.26 8.42 -1.56
N GLU A 88 -8.52 7.99 -1.50
CA GLU A 88 -9.13 7.42 -0.30
C GLU A 88 -8.48 6.09 0.08
N ASP A 89 -8.30 5.20 -0.90
CA ASP A 89 -7.70 3.89 -0.66
C ASP A 89 -6.21 4.03 -0.27
N LEU A 90 -5.51 5.04 -0.82
CA LEU A 90 -4.16 5.40 -0.39
C LEU A 90 -4.14 5.88 1.06
N ILE A 91 -5.08 6.74 1.46
CA ILE A 91 -5.21 7.19 2.86
C ILE A 91 -5.46 6.01 3.79
N ILE A 92 -6.37 5.08 3.44
CA ILE A 92 -6.68 3.90 4.25
C ILE A 92 -5.43 3.00 4.40
N LEU A 93 -4.72 2.71 3.32
CA LEU A 93 -3.47 1.92 3.35
C LEU A 93 -2.42 2.56 4.27
N LYS A 94 -2.25 3.89 4.15
CA LYS A 94 -1.31 4.66 4.97
C LYS A 94 -1.73 4.71 6.44
N ALA A 95 -3.03 4.83 6.70
CA ALA A 95 -3.57 4.86 8.06
C ALA A 95 -3.25 3.55 8.78
N VAL A 96 -3.51 2.40 8.14
CA VAL A 96 -3.23 1.07 8.72
C VAL A 96 -1.72 0.86 8.98
N ALA A 97 -0.84 1.39 8.12
CA ALA A 97 0.61 1.33 8.35
C ALA A 97 1.05 2.19 9.56
N HIS A 98 0.36 3.29 9.82
CA HIS A 98 0.49 4.17 10.98
C HIS A 98 1.92 4.62 11.35
N ARG A 99 2.86 4.72 10.41
CA ARG A 99 4.18 5.31 10.72
C ARG A 99 4.10 6.83 10.68
N GLN A 100 5.01 7.51 11.37
CA GLN A 100 5.08 8.98 11.38
C GLN A 100 5.13 9.58 9.97
N LYS A 101 5.87 8.95 9.04
CA LYS A 101 5.94 9.38 7.64
C LYS A 101 4.59 9.19 6.92
N ASP A 102 3.87 8.10 7.19
CA ASP A 102 2.58 7.83 6.55
C ASP A 102 1.52 8.86 6.96
N MET A 103 1.57 9.38 8.19
CA MET A 103 0.69 10.48 8.61
C MET A 103 0.94 11.78 7.84
N LEU A 104 2.21 12.10 7.55
CA LEU A 104 2.57 13.25 6.71
C LEU A 104 2.11 13.05 5.26
N ASP A 105 2.22 11.82 4.74
CA ASP A 105 1.73 11.47 3.40
C ASP A 105 0.20 11.63 3.33
N ILE A 106 -0.55 11.19 4.35
CA ILE A 106 -2.01 11.37 4.44
C ILE A 106 -2.39 12.85 4.42
N GLU A 107 -1.72 13.68 5.22
CA GLU A 107 -1.95 15.12 5.25
C GLU A 107 -1.74 15.75 3.86
N ALA A 108 -0.66 15.37 3.16
CA ALA A 108 -0.38 15.85 1.82
C ALA A 108 -1.44 15.42 0.80
N VAL A 109 -1.94 14.18 0.88
CA VAL A 109 -3.02 13.69 0.00
C VAL A 109 -4.31 14.47 0.29
N ILE A 110 -4.67 14.66 1.55
CA ILE A 110 -5.87 15.44 1.94
C ILE A 110 -5.78 16.88 1.41
N ALA A 111 -4.63 17.54 1.54
CA ALA A 111 -4.44 18.89 1.04
C ALA A 111 -4.52 18.98 -0.50
N ALA A 112 -4.13 17.92 -1.21
CA ALA A 112 -4.14 17.87 -2.67
C ALA A 112 -5.49 17.46 -3.28
N GLN A 113 -6.40 16.88 -2.48
CA GLN A 113 -7.61 16.22 -2.97
C GLN A 113 -8.87 16.88 -2.39
N PRO A 114 -9.53 17.78 -3.15
CA PRO A 114 -10.66 18.57 -2.63
C PRO A 114 -11.95 17.77 -2.44
N HIS A 115 -12.05 16.58 -3.03
CA HIS A 115 -13.28 15.79 -3.11
C HIS A 115 -13.06 14.35 -2.65
N LEU A 116 -12.61 14.19 -1.40
CA LEU A 116 -12.45 12.88 -0.78
C LEU A 116 -13.79 12.31 -0.30
N ASP A 117 -14.01 11.03 -0.56
CA ASP A 117 -15.07 10.26 0.09
C ASP A 117 -14.68 9.92 1.54
N LYS A 118 -15.00 10.85 2.44
CA LYS A 118 -14.72 10.72 3.88
C LYS A 118 -15.47 9.55 4.52
N GLU A 119 -16.64 9.18 4.00
CA GLU A 119 -17.43 8.07 4.54
C GLU A 119 -16.73 6.73 4.30
N ARG A 120 -16.16 6.52 3.10
CA ARG A 120 -15.33 5.35 2.81
C ARG A 120 -14.09 5.26 3.71
N ILE A 121 -13.37 6.37 3.87
CA ILE A 121 -12.18 6.41 4.73
C ILE A 121 -12.57 6.03 6.16
N ALA A 122 -13.63 6.66 6.70
CA ALA A 122 -14.14 6.35 8.03
C ALA A 122 -14.57 4.88 8.17
N PHE A 123 -15.28 4.35 7.19
CA PHE A 123 -15.76 2.97 7.20
C PHE A 123 -14.63 1.96 7.31
N TRP A 124 -13.58 2.09 6.49
CA TRP A 124 -12.47 1.13 6.50
C TRP A 124 -11.52 1.35 7.67
N VAL A 125 -11.11 2.59 7.95
CA VAL A 125 -10.15 2.86 9.02
C VAL A 125 -10.73 2.48 10.38
N ARG A 126 -12.04 2.69 10.63
CA ARG A 126 -12.67 2.25 11.89
C ARG A 126 -12.71 0.74 12.05
N GLN A 127 -12.97 -0.02 10.97
CA GLN A 127 -12.93 -1.49 11.03
C GLN A 127 -11.52 -2.01 11.31
N PHE A 128 -10.49 -1.40 10.71
CA PHE A 128 -9.11 -1.75 11.04
C PHE A 128 -8.73 -1.35 12.47
N ALA A 129 -9.16 -0.18 12.93
CA ALA A 129 -8.98 0.27 14.31
C ALA A 129 -9.58 -0.69 15.32
N GLU A 130 -10.79 -1.19 15.05
CA GLU A 130 -11.45 -2.20 15.88
C GLU A 130 -10.70 -3.54 15.84
N LEU A 131 -10.38 -4.05 14.64
CA LEU A 131 -9.72 -5.34 14.45
C LEU A 131 -8.32 -5.39 15.09
N LEU A 132 -7.59 -4.28 15.03
CA LEU A 132 -6.23 -4.16 15.57
C LEU A 132 -6.20 -3.66 17.02
N GLU A 133 -7.35 -3.35 17.61
CA GLU A 133 -7.48 -2.72 18.94
C GLU A 133 -6.67 -1.41 19.06
N MET A 134 -6.57 -0.65 17.96
CA MET A 134 -5.81 0.59 17.84
C MET A 134 -6.75 1.74 17.46
N PRO A 135 -7.50 2.30 18.44
CA PRO A 135 -8.44 3.40 18.18
C PRO A 135 -7.75 4.65 17.59
N GLU A 136 -6.44 4.83 17.86
CA GLU A 136 -5.63 5.93 17.35
C GLU A 136 -5.62 6.01 15.82
N LEU A 137 -5.70 4.86 15.12
CA LEU A 137 -5.77 4.77 13.66
C LEU A 137 -6.87 5.67 13.10
N TRP A 138 -8.04 5.66 13.73
CA TRP A 138 -9.14 6.53 13.31
C TRP A 138 -8.99 7.95 13.86
N THR A 139 -8.69 8.12 15.15
CA THR A 139 -8.69 9.46 15.75
C THR A 139 -7.66 10.40 15.14
N ASP A 140 -6.55 9.86 14.63
CA ASP A 140 -5.52 10.66 13.96
C ASP A 140 -5.93 11.06 12.54
N VAL A 141 -6.52 10.13 11.79
CA VAL A 141 -7.04 10.42 10.43
C VAL A 141 -8.23 11.39 10.50
N GLU A 142 -9.15 11.20 11.45
CA GLU A 142 -10.30 12.08 11.68
C GLU A 142 -9.85 13.53 11.90
N ARG A 143 -8.84 13.72 12.75
CA ARG A 143 -8.24 15.04 13.01
C ARG A 143 -7.67 15.69 11.75
N LEU A 144 -7.03 14.92 10.87
CA LEU A 144 -6.50 15.45 9.61
C LEU A 144 -7.63 15.83 8.64
N LEU A 145 -8.69 15.01 8.56
CA LEU A 145 -9.84 15.26 7.70
C LEU A 145 -10.67 16.48 8.13
N ASP A 146 -10.73 16.77 9.44
CA ASP A 146 -11.43 17.93 10.00
C ASP A 146 -10.67 19.24 9.82
N ASN A 147 -9.33 19.18 9.78
CA ASN A 147 -8.48 20.35 9.56
C ASN A 147 -8.24 20.67 8.07
N ALA A 148 -8.82 19.87 7.17
CA ALA A 148 -8.69 20.09 5.73
C ALA A 148 -9.36 21.43 5.33
N PRO A 149 -8.67 22.30 4.57
CA PRO A 149 -9.26 23.54 4.09
C PRO A 149 -10.49 23.24 3.20
N SER A 150 -11.59 23.96 3.46
CA SER A 150 -12.84 23.85 2.70
C SER A 150 -12.74 24.42 1.29
#